data_AF-A0A951G0E7-F1
#
_entry.id   AF-A0A951G0E7-F1
#
_cell.length_a   1.000
_cell.length_b   1.000
_cell.length_c   1.000
_cell.angle_alpha   90.00
_cell.angle_beta   90.00
_cell.angle_gamma   90.00
#
_symmetry.space_group_name_H-M   'P 1'
#
loop_
_entity.id
_entity.type
_entity.pdbx_description
1 polymer ?
#
loop_
_entity_poly.entity_id
_entity_poly.type
_entity_poly.pdbx_seq_one_letter_code
_entity_poly.pdbx_strand_id
1 'polypeptide(L)'
;MEEEERGPCTADPGVDVTPRRGHLGDLEVLEQHCRRLPWVRCCQSAATMGFDIAAWSNYGVAVVGGAAALTGLLFVAVSVNSEWFSSSRAIRNRAGQALVLFIIPLVTSILMLVPGQSVRVLGIEVVGFGVLAGRTLLALRSETLQDEPRSLVLVDRLSPRVIITTALIAGGASLIARRFGGLYWLVGVHVCALLTGLLNAWVFLLAAGADRSRRR
;
A
#
# COMPACT_ATOMS: atom_id res chain seq x y z
N MET A 1 -28.53 -23.70 10.34
CA MET A 1 -27.52 -24.64 9.87
C MET A 1 -26.33 -23.78 9.49
N GLU A 2 -25.62 -23.35 10.52
CA GLU A 2 -24.44 -22.49 10.41
C GLU A 2 -23.26 -23.40 10.04
N GLU A 3 -22.76 -23.25 8.82
CA GLU A 3 -21.45 -23.80 8.44
C GLU A 3 -20.38 -22.99 9.18
N GLU A 4 -19.90 -23.56 10.28
CA GLU A 4 -18.69 -23.10 10.95
C GLU A 4 -17.50 -23.40 10.04
N GLU A 5 -17.07 -22.40 9.27
CA GLU A 5 -15.79 -22.42 8.56
C GLU A 5 -14.65 -22.57 9.57
N ARG A 6 -14.28 -23.82 9.86
CA ARG A 6 -13.03 -24.13 10.56
C ARG A 6 -11.87 -23.78 9.63
N GLY A 7 -11.30 -22.60 9.85
CA GLY A 7 -10.02 -22.24 9.26
C GLY A 7 -8.94 -23.27 9.62
N PRO A 8 -7.90 -23.45 8.77
CA PRO A 8 -6.93 -24.54 8.88
C PRO A 8 -6.02 -24.53 10.13
N CYS A 9 -6.20 -23.59 11.06
CA CYS A 9 -5.42 -23.49 12.30
C CYS A 9 -6.34 -23.55 13.55
N THR A 10 -7.34 -24.44 13.60
CA THR A 10 -7.95 -24.83 14.89
C THR A 10 -7.08 -25.91 15.52
N ALA A 11 -6.43 -25.59 16.65
CA ALA A 11 -5.65 -26.53 17.43
C ALA A 11 -6.53 -27.73 17.87
N ASP A 12 -6.02 -28.95 17.67
CA ASP A 12 -6.65 -30.17 18.17
C ASP A 12 -6.50 -30.21 19.71
N PRO A 13 -7.59 -30.18 20.49
CA PRO A 13 -7.52 -30.02 21.95
C PRO A 13 -7.03 -31.28 22.71
N GLY A 14 -6.59 -32.33 22.01
CA GLY A 14 -6.31 -33.65 22.59
C GLY A 14 -4.84 -34.01 22.84
N VAL A 15 -3.86 -33.15 22.56
CA VAL A 15 -2.44 -33.52 22.72
C VAL A 15 -1.91 -33.08 24.08
N ASP A 16 -1.88 -34.00 25.04
CA ASP A 16 -1.20 -33.84 26.33
C ASP A 16 0.33 -33.87 26.12
N VAL A 17 1.00 -32.74 26.39
CA VAL A 17 2.46 -32.59 26.27
C VAL A 17 3.07 -32.55 27.66
N THR A 18 3.13 -33.71 28.33
CA THR A 18 3.94 -33.88 29.55
C THR A 18 5.25 -34.63 29.21
N PRO A 19 6.44 -34.03 29.43
CA PRO A 19 7.70 -34.67 29.04
C PRO A 19 8.11 -35.73 30.08
N ARG A 20 8.15 -37.01 29.67
CA ARG A 20 8.81 -38.07 30.44
C ARG A 20 10.32 -37.96 30.26
N ARG A 21 11.05 -37.81 31.37
CA ARG A 21 12.52 -37.82 31.43
C ARG A 21 13.10 -39.15 30.93
N GLY A 22 14.01 -39.11 29.97
CA GLY A 22 14.96 -40.21 29.74
C GLY A 22 15.79 -40.12 28.46
N HIS A 23 17.13 -40.00 28.64
CA HIS A 23 18.23 -40.33 27.73
C HIS A 23 18.70 -39.33 26.64
N LEU A 24 20.01 -39.01 26.74
CA LEU A 24 20.84 -38.16 25.85
C LEU A 24 20.97 -38.62 24.38
N GLY A 25 20.18 -39.59 23.90
CA GLY A 25 20.08 -39.97 22.48
C GLY A 25 19.07 -39.11 21.68
N ASP A 26 18.40 -38.17 22.35
CA ASP A 26 17.23 -37.45 21.84
C ASP A 26 17.52 -36.22 20.96
N LEU A 27 18.77 -35.80 20.77
CA LEU A 27 19.04 -34.56 20.03
C LEU A 27 18.76 -34.67 18.52
N GLU A 28 19.05 -35.81 17.88
CA GLU A 28 18.68 -36.05 16.46
C GLU A 28 17.17 -36.30 16.28
N VAL A 29 16.51 -36.89 17.27
CA VAL A 29 15.06 -37.16 17.25
C VAL A 29 14.27 -35.87 17.49
N LEU A 30 14.76 -34.95 18.33
CA LEU A 30 14.19 -33.62 18.56
C LEU A 30 14.30 -32.72 17.32
N GLU A 31 15.39 -32.80 16.54
CA GLU A 31 15.50 -32.08 15.26
C GLU A 31 14.46 -32.56 14.23
N GLN A 32 14.17 -33.86 14.19
CA GLN A 32 13.12 -34.41 13.33
C GLN A 32 11.70 -34.07 13.83
N HIS A 33 11.49 -34.02 15.15
CA HIS A 33 10.21 -33.62 15.75
C HIS A 33 9.90 -32.13 15.57
N CYS A 34 10.91 -31.26 15.57
CA CYS A 34 10.71 -29.82 15.33
C CYS A 34 10.14 -29.52 13.93
N ARG A 35 10.39 -30.39 12.93
CA ARG A 35 9.76 -30.30 11.59
C ARG A 35 8.30 -30.79 11.53
N ARG A 36 7.85 -31.53 12.53
CA ARG A 36 6.49 -32.12 12.58
C ARG A 36 5.49 -31.29 13.37
N LEU A 37 5.92 -30.18 13.98
CA LEU A 37 5.06 -29.33 14.77
C LEU A 37 4.11 -28.51 13.86
N PRO A 38 2.78 -28.57 14.10
CA PRO A 38 1.79 -27.92 13.23
C PRO A 38 1.92 -26.40 13.19
N TRP A 39 2.45 -25.78 14.25
CA TRP A 39 2.66 -24.33 14.33
C TRP A 39 3.78 -23.83 13.41
N VAL A 40 4.83 -24.63 13.15
CA VAL A 40 5.87 -24.28 12.17
C VAL A 40 5.26 -24.21 10.76
N ARG A 41 4.33 -25.12 10.44
CA ARG A 41 3.60 -25.11 9.16
C ARG A 41 2.63 -23.93 9.05
N CYS A 42 1.88 -23.54 10.09
CA CYS A 42 1.04 -22.32 10.02
C CYS A 42 1.90 -21.04 9.85
N CYS A 43 3.07 -20.93 10.51
CA CYS A 43 4.00 -19.80 10.30
C CYS A 43 4.63 -19.80 8.90
N GLN A 44 5.01 -20.97 8.37
CA GLN A 44 5.51 -21.09 7.00
C GLN A 44 4.41 -20.71 5.99
N SER A 45 3.17 -21.17 6.18
CA SER A 45 2.03 -20.86 5.32
C SER A 45 1.69 -19.36 5.31
N ALA A 46 1.69 -18.69 6.46
CA ALA A 46 1.48 -17.24 6.54
C ALA A 46 2.59 -16.45 5.83
N ALA A 47 3.85 -16.88 5.96
CA ALA A 47 4.97 -16.29 5.24
C ALA A 47 4.86 -16.52 3.72
N THR A 48 4.37 -17.68 3.28
CA THR A 48 4.17 -17.98 1.85
C THR A 48 3.04 -17.16 1.24
N MET A 49 1.93 -16.95 1.96
CA MET A 49 0.78 -16.16 1.48
C MET A 49 1.13 -14.71 1.19
N GLY A 50 2.02 -14.08 1.98
CA GLY A 50 2.46 -12.69 1.73
C GLY A 50 3.26 -12.49 0.43
N PHE A 51 3.66 -13.58 -0.24
CA PHE A 51 4.38 -13.56 -1.52
C PHE A 51 3.64 -14.32 -2.64
N ASP A 52 2.45 -14.87 -2.39
CA ASP A 52 1.68 -15.58 -3.42
C ASP A 52 0.76 -14.62 -4.18
N ILE A 53 1.23 -14.07 -5.29
CA ILE A 53 0.48 -13.08 -6.09
C ILE A 53 -0.93 -13.59 -6.48
N ALA A 54 -1.10 -14.90 -6.73
CA ALA A 54 -2.37 -15.45 -7.15
C ALA A 54 -3.45 -15.34 -6.06
N ALA A 55 -3.07 -15.56 -4.80
CA ALA A 55 -3.97 -15.40 -3.65
C ALA A 55 -4.47 -13.96 -3.46
N TRP A 56 -3.74 -12.96 -3.96
CA TRP A 56 -4.06 -11.54 -3.83
C TRP A 56 -4.82 -10.96 -5.03
N SER A 57 -5.11 -11.75 -6.07
CA SER A 57 -5.76 -11.26 -7.30
C SER A 57 -7.08 -10.52 -7.02
N ASN A 58 -7.95 -11.07 -6.17
CA ASN A 58 -9.22 -10.45 -5.79
C ASN A 58 -9.03 -9.07 -5.10
N TYR A 59 -8.01 -8.96 -4.26
CA TYR A 59 -7.64 -7.68 -3.64
C TYR A 59 -7.19 -6.67 -4.71
N GLY A 60 -6.34 -7.10 -5.64
CA GLY A 60 -5.89 -6.24 -6.74
C GLY A 60 -7.05 -5.74 -7.60
N VAL A 61 -7.99 -6.62 -7.98
CA VAL A 61 -9.20 -6.24 -8.74
C VAL A 61 -10.02 -5.20 -7.99
N ALA A 62 -10.28 -5.41 -6.70
CA ALA A 62 -11.06 -4.48 -5.88
C ALA A 62 -10.39 -3.10 -5.79
N VAL A 63 -9.08 -3.07 -5.58
CA VAL A 63 -8.32 -1.81 -5.48
C VAL A 63 -8.21 -1.09 -6.81
N VAL A 64 -7.97 -1.80 -7.93
CA VAL A 64 -7.99 -1.21 -9.27
C VAL A 64 -9.34 -0.54 -9.53
N GLY A 65 -10.44 -1.24 -9.26
CA GLY A 65 -11.79 -0.71 -9.45
C GLY A 65 -12.04 0.56 -8.61
N GLY A 66 -11.73 0.51 -7.31
CA GLY A 66 -11.90 1.64 -6.41
C GLY A 66 -11.04 2.85 -6.79
N ALA A 67 -9.75 2.63 -7.07
CA ALA A 67 -8.83 3.68 -7.46
C ALA A 67 -9.19 4.29 -8.83
N ALA A 68 -9.64 3.47 -9.79
CA ALA A 68 -10.10 3.95 -11.09
C ALA A 68 -11.35 4.83 -10.97
N ALA A 69 -12.32 4.42 -10.15
CA ALA A 69 -13.51 5.21 -9.88
C ALA A 69 -13.17 6.58 -9.26
N LEU A 70 -12.32 6.61 -8.23
CA LEU A 70 -11.88 7.85 -7.58
C LEU A 70 -11.09 8.76 -8.53
N THR A 71 -10.24 8.18 -9.37
CA THR A 71 -9.47 8.90 -10.39
C THR A 71 -10.42 9.54 -11.41
N GLY A 72 -11.42 8.80 -11.89
CA GLY A 72 -12.43 9.30 -12.83
C GLY A 72 -13.28 10.43 -12.23
N LEU A 73 -13.77 10.26 -11.00
CA LEU A 73 -14.55 11.28 -10.29
C LEU A 73 -13.74 12.56 -10.06
N LEU A 74 -12.45 12.43 -9.71
CA LEU A 74 -11.56 13.59 -9.57
C LEU A 74 -11.37 14.32 -10.90
N PHE A 75 -11.18 13.58 -12.00
CA PHE A 75 -11.05 14.18 -13.33
C PHE A 75 -12.31 14.97 -13.73
N VAL A 76 -13.50 14.41 -13.47
CA VAL A 76 -14.78 15.11 -13.70
C VAL A 76 -14.85 16.38 -12.85
N ALA A 77 -14.57 16.30 -11.56
CA ALA A 77 -14.57 17.46 -10.65
C ALA A 77 -13.58 18.56 -11.08
N VAL A 78 -12.41 18.18 -11.59
CA VAL A 78 -11.42 19.11 -12.14
C VAL A 78 -11.94 19.77 -13.42
N SER A 79 -12.56 19.01 -14.32
CA SER A 79 -13.04 19.53 -15.61
C SER A 79 -14.12 20.60 -15.47
N VAL A 80 -15.07 20.42 -14.55
CA VAL A 80 -16.17 21.37 -14.30
C VAL A 80 -15.72 22.65 -13.59
N ASN A 81 -14.51 22.64 -13.03
CA ASN A 81 -13.96 23.78 -12.28
C ASN A 81 -12.69 24.36 -12.95
N SER A 82 -12.53 24.12 -14.25
CA SER A 82 -11.37 24.48 -15.11
C SER A 82 -11.00 25.97 -15.06
N GLU A 83 -11.99 26.87 -15.05
CA GLU A 83 -11.78 28.32 -14.98
C GLU A 83 -11.04 28.75 -13.70
N TRP A 84 -11.35 28.13 -12.57
CA TRP A 84 -10.69 28.40 -11.29
C TRP A 84 -9.22 27.96 -11.29
N PHE A 85 -8.90 26.85 -11.96
CA PHE A 85 -7.52 26.38 -12.09
C PHE A 85 -6.61 27.36 -12.82
N SER A 86 -7.16 28.19 -13.72
CA SER A 86 -6.36 29.20 -14.43
C SER A 86 -5.75 30.25 -13.49
N SER A 87 -6.41 30.51 -12.35
CA SER A 87 -6.12 31.63 -11.44
C SER A 87 -4.99 31.41 -10.44
N SER A 88 -4.70 30.17 -10.03
CA SER A 88 -3.68 29.90 -9.00
C SER A 88 -2.96 28.56 -9.18
N ARG A 89 -1.62 28.61 -9.19
CA ARG A 89 -0.75 27.42 -9.36
C ARG A 89 -0.80 26.47 -8.16
N ALA A 90 -0.91 26.98 -6.93
CA ALA A 90 -0.95 26.17 -5.71
C ALA A 90 -2.14 25.20 -5.68
N ILE A 91 -3.28 25.64 -6.23
CA ILE A 91 -4.50 24.85 -6.34
C ILE A 91 -4.35 23.71 -7.36
N ARG A 92 -3.74 24.00 -8.53
CA ARG A 92 -3.40 22.99 -9.54
C ARG A 92 -2.49 21.90 -8.97
N ASN A 93 -1.47 22.31 -8.22
CA ASN A 93 -0.54 21.36 -7.60
C ASN A 93 -1.24 20.43 -6.61
N ARG A 94 -2.20 20.91 -5.82
CA ARG A 94 -2.97 20.06 -4.89
C ARG A 94 -3.84 19.03 -5.61
N ALA A 95 -4.53 19.43 -6.68
CA ALA A 95 -5.32 18.50 -7.48
C ALA A 95 -4.43 17.45 -8.18
N GLY A 96 -3.31 17.86 -8.75
CA GLY A 96 -2.32 16.95 -9.34
C GLY A 96 -1.74 15.97 -8.31
N GLN A 97 -1.52 16.42 -7.08
CA GLN A 97 -1.04 15.55 -6.00
C GLN A 97 -2.09 14.51 -5.57
N ALA A 98 -3.37 14.90 -5.49
CA ALA A 98 -4.46 13.95 -5.22
C ALA A 98 -4.55 12.89 -6.34
N LEU A 99 -4.41 13.33 -7.59
CA LEU A 99 -4.40 12.44 -8.75
C LEU A 99 -3.26 11.41 -8.68
N VAL A 100 -2.02 11.85 -8.39
CA VAL A 100 -0.88 10.95 -8.23
C VAL A 100 -1.12 9.94 -7.10
N LEU A 101 -1.73 10.37 -5.99
CA LEU A 101 -2.05 9.49 -4.87
C LEU A 101 -3.12 8.43 -5.19
N PHE A 102 -4.02 8.68 -6.14
CA PHE A 102 -4.95 7.65 -6.65
C PHE A 102 -4.32 6.77 -7.74
N ILE A 103 -3.39 7.31 -8.53
CA ILE A 103 -2.65 6.54 -9.52
C ILE A 103 -1.73 5.51 -8.86
N ILE A 104 -1.15 5.81 -7.69
CA ILE A 104 -0.30 4.85 -6.96
C ILE A 104 -1.00 3.50 -6.73
N PRO A 105 -2.14 3.43 -6.03
CA PRO A 105 -2.85 2.19 -5.80
C PRO A 105 -3.40 1.56 -7.08
N LEU A 106 -3.73 2.37 -8.09
CA LEU A 106 -4.21 1.90 -9.39
C LEU A 106 -3.13 1.14 -10.14
N VAL A 107 -1.96 1.74 -10.32
CA VAL A 107 -0.87 1.15 -11.12
C VAL A 107 -0.28 -0.06 -10.43
N THR A 108 -0.03 0.02 -9.11
CA THR A 108 0.56 -1.11 -8.38
C THR A 108 -0.36 -2.32 -8.37
N SER A 109 -1.68 -2.13 -8.29
CA SER A 109 -2.64 -3.23 -8.38
C SER A 109 -2.78 -3.78 -9.81
N ILE A 110 -2.69 -2.94 -10.86
CA ILE A 110 -2.63 -3.44 -12.25
C ILE A 110 -1.38 -4.32 -12.45
N LEU A 111 -0.21 -3.88 -11.99
CA LEU A 111 1.04 -4.65 -12.08
C LEU A 111 0.94 -5.99 -11.33
N MET A 112 0.18 -6.03 -10.23
CA MET A 112 -0.06 -7.25 -9.46
C MET A 112 -0.98 -8.24 -10.19
N LEU A 113 -1.85 -7.78 -11.10
CA LEU A 113 -2.79 -8.61 -11.85
C LEU A 113 -2.18 -9.29 -13.08
N VAL A 114 -0.94 -8.95 -13.44
CA VAL A 114 -0.25 -9.55 -14.60
C VAL A 114 0.02 -11.04 -14.33
N PRO A 115 -0.59 -11.96 -15.09
CA PRO A 115 -0.45 -13.39 -14.84
C PRO A 115 0.96 -13.89 -15.19
N GLY A 116 1.45 -14.87 -14.42
CA GLY A 116 2.75 -15.49 -14.67
C GLY A 116 3.97 -14.66 -14.24
N GLN A 117 3.75 -13.51 -13.59
CA GLN A 117 4.82 -12.66 -13.10
C GLN A 117 5.46 -13.22 -11.83
N SER A 118 6.80 -13.18 -11.76
CA SER A 118 7.50 -13.56 -10.53
C SER A 118 7.47 -12.44 -9.49
N VAL A 119 7.41 -12.79 -8.20
CA VAL A 119 7.41 -11.86 -7.07
C VAL A 119 8.57 -10.85 -7.11
N ARG A 120 9.74 -11.29 -7.60
CA ARG A 120 10.92 -10.42 -7.73
C ARG A 120 10.75 -9.38 -8.83
N VAL A 121 10.15 -9.76 -9.96
CA VAL A 121 9.86 -8.83 -11.06
C VAL A 121 8.85 -7.78 -10.60
N LEU A 122 7.77 -8.20 -9.94
CA LEU A 122 6.80 -7.29 -9.34
C LEU A 122 7.47 -6.31 -8.36
N GLY A 123 8.37 -6.81 -7.51
CA GLY A 123 9.13 -5.96 -6.59
C GLY A 123 9.95 -4.88 -7.30
N ILE A 124 10.62 -5.21 -8.39
CA ILE A 124 11.41 -4.26 -9.20
C ILE A 124 10.51 -3.19 -9.82
N GLU A 125 9.39 -3.59 -10.42
CA GLU A 125 8.43 -2.67 -11.03
C GLU A 125 7.83 -1.72 -9.99
N VAL A 126 7.44 -2.24 -8.82
CA VAL A 126 6.92 -1.45 -7.71
C VAL A 126 7.95 -0.44 -7.19
N VAL A 127 9.22 -0.83 -7.06
CA VAL A 127 10.30 0.10 -6.66
C VAL A 127 10.51 1.17 -7.73
N GLY A 128 10.61 0.78 -9.00
CA GLY A 128 10.80 1.72 -10.11
C GLY A 128 9.65 2.74 -10.20
N PHE A 129 8.42 2.26 -10.08
CA PHE A 129 7.23 3.11 -10.03
C PHE A 129 7.19 4.00 -8.78
N GLY A 130 7.57 3.46 -7.61
CA GLY A 130 7.64 4.22 -6.36
C GLY A 130 8.65 5.37 -6.42
N VAL A 131 9.80 5.17 -7.07
CA VAL A 131 10.78 6.24 -7.32
C VAL A 131 10.20 7.29 -8.26
N LEU A 132 9.53 6.89 -9.34
CA LEU A 132 8.90 7.82 -10.27
C LEU A 132 7.81 8.65 -9.58
N ALA A 133 6.91 8.02 -8.83
CA ALA A 133 5.85 8.67 -8.07
C ALA A 133 6.41 9.60 -6.98
N GLY A 134 7.48 9.19 -6.30
CA GLY A 134 8.20 10.04 -5.35
C GLY A 134 8.76 11.30 -6.01
N ARG A 135 9.41 11.15 -7.17
CA ARG A 135 9.95 12.29 -7.93
C ARG A 135 8.86 13.26 -8.38
N THR A 136 7.73 12.76 -8.88
CA THR A 136 6.61 13.62 -9.32
C THR A 136 5.98 14.38 -8.14
N LEU A 137 5.77 13.71 -7.00
CA LEU A 137 5.26 14.36 -5.79
C LEU A 137 6.23 15.42 -5.24
N LEU A 138 7.54 15.16 -5.28
CA LEU A 138 8.57 16.13 -4.89
C LEU A 138 8.64 17.33 -5.85
N ALA A 139 8.53 17.10 -7.17
CA ALA A 139 8.47 18.18 -8.15
C ALA A 139 7.24 19.07 -7.90
N LEU A 140 6.04 18.49 -7.78
CA LEU A 140 4.80 19.21 -7.48
C LEU A 140 4.86 19.98 -6.15
N ARG A 141 5.71 19.55 -5.22
CA ARG A 141 5.95 20.24 -3.96
C ARG A 141 6.92 21.40 -4.11
N SER A 142 8.05 21.19 -4.78
CA SER A 142 9.07 22.21 -5.00
C SER A 142 8.47 23.45 -5.67
N GLU A 143 7.59 23.25 -6.64
CA GLU A 143 6.87 24.34 -7.31
C GLU A 143 5.97 25.15 -6.36
N THR A 144 5.46 24.53 -5.28
CA THR A 144 4.63 25.22 -4.27
C THR A 144 5.49 25.95 -3.22
N LEU A 145 6.73 25.51 -3.00
CA LEU A 145 7.66 26.10 -2.02
C LEU A 145 8.45 27.30 -2.54
N GLN A 146 8.38 27.61 -3.83
CA GLN A 146 9.04 28.82 -4.38
C GLN A 146 8.46 30.13 -3.79
N ASP A 147 7.30 30.09 -3.13
CA ASP A 147 6.64 31.24 -2.50
C ASP A 147 6.83 31.34 -0.96
N GLU A 148 7.57 30.45 -0.28
CA GLU A 148 7.74 30.46 1.20
C GLU A 148 9.17 30.10 1.69
N PRO A 149 9.63 30.63 2.83
CA PRO A 149 11.03 30.54 3.27
C PRO A 149 11.50 29.13 3.68
N ARG A 150 12.78 28.89 3.38
CA ARG A 150 13.55 27.63 3.34
C ARG A 150 13.67 26.83 4.65
N SER A 151 13.12 27.29 5.78
CA SER A 151 13.34 26.71 7.12
C SER A 151 12.41 25.54 7.48
N LEU A 152 11.32 25.33 6.72
CA LEU A 152 10.36 24.23 6.94
C LEU A 152 10.76 22.89 6.29
N VAL A 153 11.85 22.86 5.52
CA VAL A 153 12.31 21.66 4.77
C VAL A 153 12.78 20.52 5.68
N LEU A 154 13.13 20.80 6.95
CA LEU A 154 13.58 19.78 7.90
C LEU A 154 12.45 19.16 8.74
N VAL A 155 11.40 19.94 9.06
CA VAL A 155 10.17 19.49 9.74
C VAL A 155 9.28 18.66 8.79
N ASP A 156 9.66 18.65 7.52
CA ASP A 156 8.96 18.03 6.43
C ASP A 156 9.15 16.51 6.28
N ARG A 157 10.02 15.91 7.08
CA ARG A 157 10.20 14.45 7.13
C ARG A 157 8.92 13.68 7.49
N LEU A 158 7.91 14.36 8.04
CA LEU A 158 6.61 13.78 8.40
C LEU A 158 5.47 14.13 7.43
N SER A 159 5.76 14.63 6.22
CA SER A 159 4.68 14.73 5.23
C SER A 159 4.15 13.32 4.89
N PRO A 160 2.84 13.06 5.04
CA PRO A 160 2.24 11.74 4.76
C PRO A 160 2.64 11.16 3.40
N ARG A 161 2.92 12.03 2.43
CA ARG A 161 3.37 11.67 1.08
C ARG A 161 4.75 11.03 1.04
N VAL A 162 5.71 11.61 1.77
CA VAL A 162 7.05 11.04 1.85
C VAL A 162 6.95 9.67 2.49
N ILE A 163 6.17 9.54 3.56
CA ILE A 163 5.89 8.27 4.25
C ILE A 163 5.29 7.24 3.28
N ILE A 164 4.30 7.60 2.48
CA ILE A 164 3.68 6.70 1.49
C ILE A 164 4.70 6.24 0.44
N THR A 165 5.51 7.15 -0.09
CA THR A 165 6.50 6.81 -1.13
C THR A 165 7.65 5.96 -0.59
N THR A 166 8.13 6.25 0.62
CA THR A 166 9.19 5.44 1.24
C THR A 166 8.66 4.08 1.67
N ALA A 167 7.43 4.00 2.18
CA ALA A 167 6.76 2.74 2.48
C ALA A 167 6.51 1.90 1.21
N LEU A 168 6.17 2.54 0.08
CA LEU A 168 6.01 1.86 -1.21
C LEU A 168 7.35 1.25 -1.69
N ILE A 169 8.43 2.02 -1.63
CA ILE A 169 9.78 1.55 -1.98
C ILE A 169 10.23 0.44 -1.04
N ALA A 170 9.99 0.58 0.27
CA ALA A 170 10.29 -0.44 1.26
C ALA A 170 9.48 -1.73 1.02
N GLY A 171 8.20 -1.61 0.68
CA GLY A 171 7.34 -2.73 0.29
C GLY A 171 7.87 -3.46 -0.95
N GLY A 172 8.23 -2.72 -2.01
CA GLY A 172 8.85 -3.29 -3.20
C GLY A 172 10.20 -3.96 -2.92
N ALA A 173 11.05 -3.35 -2.09
CA ALA A 173 12.32 -3.95 -1.66
C ALA A 173 12.10 -5.24 -0.84
N SER A 174 11.06 -5.28 -0.01
CA SER A 174 10.69 -6.49 0.75
C SER A 174 10.25 -7.66 -0.15
N LEU A 175 9.59 -7.36 -1.28
CA LEU A 175 9.23 -8.35 -2.31
C LEU A 175 10.48 -8.92 -3.00
N ILE A 176 11.46 -8.06 -3.31
CA ILE A 176 12.74 -8.49 -3.89
C ILE A 176 13.51 -9.40 -2.92
N ALA A 177 13.55 -9.02 -1.65
CA ALA A 177 14.24 -9.77 -0.60
C ALA A 177 13.50 -11.05 -0.16
N ARG A 178 12.24 -11.24 -0.58
CA ARG A 178 11.33 -12.31 -0.11
C ARG A 178 11.31 -12.44 1.42
N ARG A 179 11.34 -11.30 2.11
CA ARG A 179 11.37 -11.20 3.58
C ARG A 179 10.50 -10.02 4.03
N PHE A 180 10.06 -10.02 5.29
CA PHE A 180 9.33 -8.92 5.93
C PHE A 180 7.89 -8.67 5.44
N GLY A 181 7.19 -9.69 4.93
CA GLY A 181 5.74 -9.61 4.69
C GLY A 181 5.31 -9.08 3.32
N GLY A 182 6.21 -8.68 2.43
CA GLY A 182 5.92 -8.54 1.00
C GLY A 182 4.66 -7.72 0.68
N LEU A 183 3.66 -8.37 0.09
CA LEU A 183 2.41 -7.76 -0.37
C LEU A 183 1.59 -7.09 0.76
N TYR A 184 1.79 -7.48 2.03
CA TYR A 184 1.12 -6.82 3.16
C TYR A 184 1.52 -5.34 3.29
N TRP A 185 2.75 -4.97 2.91
CA TRP A 185 3.18 -3.57 2.89
C TRP A 185 2.39 -2.76 1.87
N LEU A 186 2.09 -3.36 0.73
CA LEU A 186 1.30 -2.70 -0.29
C LEU A 186 -0.06 -2.32 0.27
N VAL A 187 -0.76 -3.21 0.99
CA VAL A 187 -2.07 -2.90 1.58
C VAL A 187 -2.04 -1.63 2.42
N GLY A 188 -1.06 -1.49 3.31
CA GLY A 188 -0.91 -0.28 4.13
C GLY A 188 -0.67 0.97 3.27
N VAL A 189 0.18 0.86 2.26
CA VAL A 189 0.47 1.93 1.31
C VAL A 189 -0.78 2.32 0.51
N HIS A 190 -1.54 1.36 -0.02
CA HIS A 190 -2.77 1.57 -0.77
C HIS A 190 -3.80 2.34 0.07
N VAL A 191 -4.04 1.90 1.32
CA VAL A 191 -4.98 2.56 2.24
C VAL A 191 -4.52 3.97 2.55
N CYS A 192 -3.25 4.16 2.93
CA CYS A 192 -2.72 5.50 3.23
C CYS A 192 -2.76 6.43 2.01
N ALA A 193 -2.47 5.90 0.81
CA ALA A 193 -2.52 6.66 -0.44
C ALA A 193 -3.95 7.11 -0.78
N LEU A 194 -4.93 6.20 -0.67
CA LEU A 194 -6.34 6.52 -0.91
C LEU A 194 -6.86 7.55 0.10
N LEU A 195 -6.58 7.38 1.39
CA LEU A 195 -7.00 8.33 2.43
C LEU A 195 -6.37 9.70 2.22
N THR A 196 -5.06 9.74 1.96
CA THR A 196 -4.34 11.00 1.73
C THR A 196 -4.79 11.67 0.42
N GLY A 197 -5.06 10.90 -0.62
CA GLY A 197 -5.61 11.39 -1.89
C GLY A 197 -7.00 11.99 -1.71
N LEU A 198 -7.86 11.30 -0.96
CA LEU A 198 -9.22 11.75 -0.66
C LEU A 198 -9.23 13.02 0.17
N LEU A 199 -8.38 13.13 1.20
CA LEU A 199 -8.23 14.35 1.98
C LEU A 199 -7.76 15.53 1.11
N ASN A 200 -6.79 15.31 0.22
CA ASN A 200 -6.32 16.34 -0.71
C ASN A 200 -7.43 16.77 -1.68
N ALA A 201 -8.21 15.82 -2.22
CA ALA A 201 -9.34 16.10 -3.09
C ALA A 201 -10.48 16.83 -2.36
N TRP A 202 -10.76 16.47 -1.11
CA TRP A 202 -11.78 17.12 -0.27
C TRP A 202 -11.43 18.58 0.01
N VAL A 203 -10.20 18.86 0.44
CA VAL A 203 -9.71 20.23 0.66
C VAL A 203 -9.78 21.05 -0.63
N PHE A 204 -9.44 20.43 -1.76
CA PHE A 204 -9.58 21.05 -3.07
C PHE A 204 -11.04 21.42 -3.39
N LEU A 205 -12.00 20.52 -3.17
CA LEU A 205 -13.42 20.77 -3.42
C LEU A 205 -13.98 21.89 -2.51
N LEU A 206 -13.60 21.89 -1.23
CA LEU A 206 -14.01 22.95 -0.30
C LEU A 206 -13.48 24.32 -0.74
N ALA A 207 -12.21 24.38 -1.17
CA ALA A 207 -11.61 25.62 -1.64
C ALA A 207 -12.29 26.13 -2.94
N ALA A 208 -12.64 25.22 -3.85
CA ALA A 208 -13.37 25.56 -5.08
C ALA A 208 -14.80 26.08 -4.78
N GLY A 209 -15.50 25.46 -3.84
CA GLY A 209 -16.85 25.87 -3.44
C GLY A 209 -16.89 27.27 -2.82
N ALA A 210 -15.89 27.61 -2.01
CA ALA A 210 -15.77 28.92 -1.36
C ALA A 210 -15.51 30.07 -2.35
N ASP A 211 -14.82 29.84 -3.47
CA ASP A 211 -14.62 30.89 -4.48
C ASP A 211 -15.92 31.21 -5.24
N ARG A 212 -16.72 30.18 -5.52
CA ARG A 212 -18.01 30.33 -6.22
C ARG A 212 -19.01 31.19 -5.45
N SER A 213 -19.03 31.12 -4.12
CA SER A 213 -19.91 31.94 -3.30
C SER A 213 -19.50 33.40 -3.23
N ARG A 214 -18.20 33.73 -3.37
CA ARG A 214 -17.71 35.13 -3.42
C ARG A 214 -18.07 35.86 -4.72
N ARG A 215 -18.32 35.13 -5.81
CA ARG A 215 -18.66 35.71 -7.12
C ARG A 215 -20.17 35.92 -7.33
N ARG A 216 -21.01 35.45 -6.41
CA ARG A 216 -22.46 35.67 -6.41
C ARG A 216 -22.82 36.78 -5.46
#